data_AF-A0A2G6DEG6-F1
#
_entry.id   AF-A0A2G6DEG6-F1
#
_cell.length_a   1.000
_cell.length_b   1.000
_cell.length_c   1.000
_cell.angle_alpha   90.00
_cell.angle_beta   90.00
_cell.angle_gamma   90.00
#
_symmetry.space_group_name_H-M   'P 1'
#
loop_
_entity.id
_entity.type
_entity.pdbx_description
1 polymer ?
#
loop_
_entity_poly.entity_id
_entity_poly.type
_entity_poly.pdbx_seq_one_letter_code
_entity_poly.pdbx_strand_id
1 'polypeptide(L)' 'MLELGVAQAQSNFTKLLTKSVLIVDKKTHHKKAVMLPYAEYKKLLLSNKQDLNFGSFSQYKGILDDDFQTDDEKYKVIVK' A
#
# COMPACT_ATOMS: atom_id res chain seq x y z
N MET A 1 9.51 6.51 -14.10
CA MET A 1 9.53 5.61 -12.92
C MET A 1 10.99 5.45 -12.50
N LEU A 2 11.32 5.75 -11.24
CA LEU A 2 12.70 5.71 -10.74
C LEU A 2 13.08 4.28 -10.35
N GLU A 3 14.23 3.77 -10.77
CA GLU A 3 14.71 2.43 -10.38
C GLU A 3 15.76 2.54 -9.27
N LEU A 4 15.54 1.85 -8.16
CA LEU A 4 16.45 1.87 -7.00
C LEU A 4 16.80 0.46 -6.54
N GLY A 5 18.03 0.30 -6.06
CA GLY A 5 18.40 -0.90 -5.30
C GLY A 5 17.76 -0.89 -3.92
N VAL A 6 17.56 -2.06 -3.32
CA VAL A 6 16.97 -2.22 -1.97
C VAL A 6 17.62 -1.29 -0.94
N ALA A 7 18.96 -1.26 -0.86
CA ALA A 7 19.68 -0.40 0.09
C ALA A 7 19.44 1.11 -0.15
N GLN A 8 19.38 1.54 -1.41
CA GLN A 8 19.11 2.94 -1.77
C GLN A 8 17.66 3.34 -1.48
N ALA A 9 16.73 2.40 -1.64
CA ALA A 9 15.32 2.59 -1.32
C ALA A 9 15.12 2.74 0.19
N GLN A 10 15.82 1.91 0.99
CA GLN A 10 15.79 2.00 2.45
C GLN A 10 16.35 3.33 2.95
N SER A 11 17.51 3.77 2.45
CA SER A 11 18.16 5.00 2.91
C SER A 11 17.37 6.28 2.58
N ASN A 12 16.50 6.24 1.57
CA ASN A 12 15.76 7.41 1.09
C ASN A 12 14.24 7.27 1.25
N PHE A 13 13.75 6.30 2.02
CA PHE A 13 12.35 5.87 2.05
C PHE A 13 11.34 7.02 2.12
N THR A 14 11.54 7.97 3.03
CA THR A 14 10.65 9.14 3.22
C THR A 14 10.54 10.03 1.98
N LYS A 15 11.61 10.15 1.20
CA LYS A 15 11.63 10.92 -0.06
C LYS A 15 10.95 10.18 -1.22
N LEU A 16 10.66 8.89 -1.07
CA LEU A 16 10.07 8.03 -2.09
C LEU A 16 8.54 7.92 -1.98
N LEU A 17 7.95 8.26 -0.83
CA LEU A 17 6.51 8.09 -0.56
C LEU A 17 5.60 8.82 -1.56
N THR A 18 6.07 9.89 -2.16
CA THR A 18 5.31 10.71 -3.13
C THR A 18 5.64 10.39 -4.58
N LYS A 19 6.48 9.38 -4.85
CA LYS A 19 7.02 9.10 -6.18
C LYS A 19 6.76 7.66 -6.60
N SER A 20 6.67 7.45 -7.91
CA SER A 20 6.57 6.13 -8.52
C SER A 20 7.96 5.51 -8.72
N VAL A 21 8.23 4.46 -7.94
CA VAL A 21 9.57 3.86 -7.78
C VAL A 21 9.50 2.35 -7.98
N LEU A 22 10.44 1.80 -8.75
CA LEU A 22 10.68 0.37 -8.89
C LEU A 22 11.89 -0.01 -8.03
N ILE A 23 11.71 -0.96 -7.13
CA ILE A 23 12.77 -1.49 -6.28
C ILE A 23 13.25 -2.82 -6.86
N VAL A 24 14.53 -2.88 -7.18
CA VAL A 24 15.20 -4.05 -7.76
C VAL A 24 16.26 -4.59 -6.81
N ASP A 25 16.44 -5.90 -6.83
CA ASP A 25 17.65 -6.51 -6.30
C ASP A 25 18.78 -6.31 -7.32
N LYS A 26 19.73 -5.44 -7.01
CA LYS A 26 20.86 -5.15 -7.91
C LYS A 26 21.77 -6.35 -8.16
N LYS A 27 21.79 -7.36 -7.29
CA LYS A 27 22.64 -8.54 -7.47
C LYS A 27 22.06 -9.52 -8.48
N THR A 28 20.73 -9.65 -8.49
CA THR A 28 20.03 -10.64 -9.32
C THR A 28 19.20 -10.00 -10.43
N HIS A 29 19.17 -8.66 -10.51
CA HIS A 29 18.31 -7.86 -11.38
C HIS A 29 16.81 -8.20 -11.31
N HIS A 30 16.37 -8.93 -10.28
CA HIS A 30 14.97 -9.24 -10.08
C HIS A 30 14.22 -8.05 -9.48
N LYS A 31 13.04 -7.77 -10.04
CA LYS A 31 12.08 -6.81 -9.49
C LYS A 31 11.58 -7.32 -8.15
N LYS A 32 11.72 -6.53 -7.09
CA LYS A 32 11.31 -6.90 -5.72
C LYS A 32 10.00 -6.22 -5.33
N ALA A 33 9.86 -4.94 -5.64
CA ALA A 33 8.66 -4.17 -5.28
C ALA A 33 8.45 -2.97 -6.19
N VAL A 34 7.22 -2.46 -6.20
CA VAL A 34 6.85 -1.19 -6.84
C VAL A 34 6.14 -0.34 -5.79
N MET A 35 6.57 0.90 -5.63
CA MET A 35 5.88 1.92 -4.86
C MET A 35 5.21 2.90 -5.81
N LEU A 36 3.95 3.21 -5.56
CA LEU A 36 3.15 4.15 -6.34
C LEU A 36 2.42 5.10 -5.38
N PRO A 37 2.26 6.39 -5.74
CA PRO A 37 1.34 7.27 -5.07
C PRO A 37 -0.07 6.67 -5.09
N TYR A 38 -0.80 6.80 -3.99
CA TYR A 38 -2.14 6.22 -3.85
C TYR A 38 -3.10 6.66 -4.96
N ALA A 39 -3.02 7.93 -5.40
CA ALA A 39 -3.85 8.44 -6.49
C ALA A 39 -3.58 7.73 -7.84
N GLU A 40 -2.33 7.38 -8.14
CA GLU A 40 -1.98 6.61 -9.34
C GLU A 40 -2.44 5.17 -9.23
N TYR A 41 -2.25 4.56 -8.05
CA TYR A 41 -2.75 3.21 -7.77
C TYR A 41 -4.27 3.12 -7.90
N LYS A 42 -5.01 4.11 -7.38
CA LYS A 42 -6.48 4.17 -7.49
C LYS A 42 -6.95 4.22 -8.94
N LYS A 43 -6.25 4.96 -9.82
CA LYS A 43 -6.56 4.97 -11.26
C LYS A 43 -6.37 3.59 -11.90
N LEU A 44 -5.31 2.87 -11.51
CA LEU A 44 -5.04 1.51 -12.01
C LEU A 44 -6.11 0.51 -11.57
N LEU A 45 -6.59 0.63 -10.33
CA LEU A 45 -7.70 -0.19 -9.82
C LEU A 45 -8.98 0.04 -10.62
N LEU A 46 -9.31 1.29 -10.95
CA LEU A 46 -10.51 1.61 -11.72
C LEU A 46 -10.42 1.15 -13.19
N SER A 47 -9.21 1.08 -13.75
CA SER A 47 -8.98 0.60 -15.11
C SER A 47 -8.98 -0.93 -15.24
N ASN A 48 -8.65 -1.65 -14.17
CA ASN A 48 -8.74 -3.10 -14.12
C ASN A 48 -10.14 -3.49 -13.67
N LYS A 49 -11.00 -3.94 -14.59
CA LYS A 49 -12.27 -4.63 -14.28
C LYS A 49 -12.04 -6.00 -13.61
N GLN A 50 -11.12 -6.11 -12.66
CA GLN A 50 -11.13 -7.23 -11.74
C GLN A 50 -12.24 -6.94 -10.73
N ASP A 51 -13.29 -7.75 -10.81
CA ASP A 51 -14.35 -7.80 -9.82
C ASP A 51 -13.71 -7.87 -8.43
N LEU A 52 -13.80 -6.77 -7.66
CA LEU A 52 -13.29 -6.71 -6.28
C LEU A 52 -13.98 -7.75 -5.37
N ASN A 53 -15.07 -8.36 -5.86
CA ASN A 53 -15.80 -9.46 -5.24
C ASN A 53 -15.08 -10.82 -5.33
N PHE A 54 -14.19 -11.02 -6.32
CA PHE A 54 -13.58 -12.32 -6.62
C PHE A 54 -12.05 -12.20 -6.77
N GLY A 55 -11.34 -11.84 -5.69
CA GLY A 55 -9.88 -12.05 -5.65
C GLY A 55 -9.12 -11.20 -4.64
N SER A 56 -8.60 -11.85 -3.60
CA SER A 56 -7.51 -11.42 -2.72
C SER A 56 -7.66 -10.19 -1.82
N PHE A 57 -8.76 -9.42 -1.87
CA PHE A 57 -9.06 -8.36 -0.89
C PHE A 57 -10.28 -8.64 0.00
N SER A 58 -10.74 -9.89 0.11
CA SER A 58 -11.91 -10.30 0.91
C SER A 58 -11.80 -10.01 2.42
N GLN A 59 -10.66 -9.49 2.89
CA GLN A 59 -10.44 -9.09 4.28
C GLN A 59 -10.53 -7.58 4.51
N TYR A 60 -10.62 -6.75 3.46
CA TYR A 60 -10.83 -5.31 3.64
C TYR A 60 -12.30 -5.05 3.97
N LYS A 61 -12.59 -4.88 5.27
CA LYS A 61 -13.95 -4.65 5.80
C LYS A 61 -14.40 -3.19 5.72
N GLY A 62 -13.54 -2.28 5.26
CA GLY A 62 -13.82 -0.85 5.14
C GLY A 62 -12.86 0.02 5.96
N ILE A 63 -13.12 1.32 5.96
CA ILE A 63 -12.51 2.31 6.87
C ILE A 63 -13.52 2.51 8.00
N LEU A 64 -13.06 2.56 9.24
CA LEU A 64 -13.92 2.93 10.36
C LEU A 64 -14.15 4.44 10.27
N ASP A 65 -15.41 4.86 10.17
CA ASP A 65 -15.78 6.26 10.25
C ASP A 65 -15.44 6.82 11.64
N ASP A 66 -15.22 8.13 11.73
CA ASP A 66 -14.85 8.81 12.99
C ASP A 66 -15.94 8.64 14.08
N ASP A 67 -17.18 8.36 13.66
CA ASP A 67 -18.33 8.10 14.54
C ASP A 67 -18.49 6.62 14.92
N PHE A 68 -17.52 5.77 14.60
CA PHE A 68 -17.60 4.34 14.87
C PHE A 68 -17.66 4.04 16.37
N GLN A 69 -18.75 3.40 16.80
CA GLN A 69 -18.92 2.88 18.15
C GLN A 69 -18.90 1.36 18.14
N THR A 70 -18.16 0.77 19.07
CA THR A 70 -18.13 -0.68 19.31
C THR A 70 -18.23 -0.96 20.79
N ASP A 71 -18.80 -2.11 21.15
CA ASP A 71 -18.85 -2.58 22.53
C ASP A 71 -17.60 -3.37 22.96
N ASP A 72 -16.66 -3.58 22.04
CA ASP A 72 -15.41 -4.30 22.31
C ASP A 72 -14.51 -3.49 23.27
N GLU A 73 -14.38 -3.99 24.51
CA GLU A 73 -13.53 -3.36 25.53
C GLU A 73 -12.05 -3.28 25.12
N LYS A 74 -11.53 -4.26 24.36
CA LYS A 74 -10.11 -4.23 23.92
C LYS A 74 -9.89 -3.10 22.94
N TYR A 75 -10.83 -2.89 22.02
CA TYR A 75 -10.78 -1.77 21.09
C TYR A 75 -10.88 -0.42 21.83
N LYS A 76 -11.82 -0.30 22.80
CA LYS A 76 -11.96 0.90 23.64
C LYS A 76 -10.70 1.27 24.43
N VAL A 77 -9.88 0.28 24.82
CA VAL A 77 -8.60 0.53 25.52
C VAL A 77 -7.52 1.06 24.56
N ILE A 78 -7.49 0.59 23.31
CA ILE A 78 -6.46 0.96 22.33
C ILE A 78 -6.70 2.36 21.74
N VAL A 79 -7.97 2.73 21.52
CA VAL A 79 -8.34 4.02 20.91
C VAL A 79 -8.34 5.18 21.91
N LYS A 80 -8.14 4.91 23.21
CA LYS A 80 -8.02 5.94 24.25
C LYS A 80 -6.82 6.87 24.08
#